data_AF-A0A1H8A7H3-F1
#
_entry.id   AF-A0A1H8A7H3-F1
#
_cell.length_a   1.000
_cell.length_b   1.000
_cell.length_c   1.000
_cell.angle_alpha   90.00
_cell.angle_beta   90.00
_cell.angle_gamma   90.00
#
_symmetry.space_group_name_H-M   'P 1'
#
loop_
_entity.id
_entity.type
_entity.pdbx_description
1 polymer ?
#
loop_
_entity_poly.entity_id
_entity_poly.type
_entity_poly.pdbx_seq_one_letter_code
_entity_poly.pdbx_strand_id
1 'polypeptide(L)'
;MAFASIMFENKNTDSVKEAPVGFSWTTLFFWFFPALFRGDFKYTIIMFVLAIFTAGISILIFPFIYNKLYIKDLMAAGYKAISVAKAELEFIESKLGFEIPKKDKQNDQLESFSVSSVAKTNNICETFNNQNIKKHAKGGKKTAKPTAKDWIVSIIFLIIVGVTIRSCASSKDDKAVSESAKQKQEINLEDKIKKVNLSPYDKKSYPKLFKKYKKRIKDIEIHRKKAALKAAMSEKCDNVVISELSSKSTLKNLRYFVDCENGERFELTEKDLKDVSDDGIVKTAPKANSETEYDTLETWRACKEMIQAEASPSEVLTFHEVLGTATRVNKNTGNYEIYTDFESKNAFGVEYGFSARCIFGKDGSGRMNFWRRND
;
A
#
# COMPACT_ATOMS: atom_id res chain seq x y z
N MET A 1 -9.28 -7.18 -16.96
CA MET A 1 -7.99 -7.14 -16.25
C MET A 1 -7.98 -8.16 -15.10
N ALA A 2 -6.80 -8.52 -14.57
CA ALA A 2 -6.72 -9.24 -13.30
C ALA A 2 -7.35 -8.37 -12.20
N PHE A 3 -8.16 -8.98 -11.32
CA PHE A 3 -8.93 -8.21 -10.33
C PHE A 3 -8.10 -7.84 -9.10
N ALA A 4 -6.99 -8.54 -8.86
CA ALA A 4 -6.01 -8.24 -7.82
C ALA A 4 -4.60 -8.61 -8.29
N SER A 5 -3.56 -8.10 -7.63
CA SER A 5 -2.18 -8.58 -7.79
C SER A 5 -1.50 -8.76 -6.43
N ILE A 6 -0.66 -9.79 -6.35
CA ILE A 6 0.08 -10.16 -5.13
C ILE A 6 1.57 -9.95 -5.40
N MET A 7 2.26 -9.32 -4.46
CA MET A 7 3.72 -9.19 -4.50
C MET A 7 4.36 -10.29 -3.68
N PHE A 8 5.27 -11.03 -4.32
CA PHE A 8 5.99 -12.16 -3.77
C PHE A 8 7.48 -11.83 -3.60
N GLU A 9 8.08 -12.17 -2.45
CA GLU A 9 9.51 -12.05 -2.17
C GLU A 9 10.12 -13.40 -1.91
N ASN A 10 11.36 -13.62 -2.38
CA ASN A 10 12.15 -14.76 -1.95
C ASN A 10 13.31 -14.28 -1.06
N LYS A 11 13.32 -14.70 0.21
CA LYS A 11 14.33 -14.32 1.21
C LYS A 11 15.76 -14.75 0.83
N ASN A 12 15.89 -15.77 -0.03
CA ASN A 12 17.21 -16.28 -0.42
C ASN A 12 17.81 -15.55 -1.63
N THR A 13 17.00 -14.82 -2.39
CA THR A 13 17.44 -14.18 -3.65
C THR A 13 17.08 -12.70 -3.74
N ASP A 14 16.44 -12.13 -2.71
CA ASP A 14 15.88 -10.77 -2.62
C ASP A 14 15.05 -10.33 -3.85
N SER A 15 14.58 -11.30 -4.63
CA SER A 15 13.85 -11.03 -5.86
C SER A 15 12.37 -10.84 -5.54
N VAL A 16 11.82 -9.69 -5.94
CA VAL A 16 10.38 -9.41 -5.85
C VAL A 16 9.72 -9.72 -7.20
N LYS A 17 8.60 -10.46 -7.16
CA LYS A 17 7.81 -10.81 -8.34
C LYS A 17 6.34 -10.43 -8.13
N GLU A 18 5.75 -9.78 -9.13
CA GLU A 18 4.32 -9.49 -9.14
C GLU A 18 3.54 -10.63 -9.82
N ALA A 19 2.47 -11.08 -9.17
CA ALA A 19 1.59 -12.12 -9.68
C ALA A 19 0.13 -11.62 -9.77
N PRO A 20 -0.42 -11.45 -11.00
CA PRO A 20 -1.82 -11.10 -11.17
C PRO A 20 -2.74 -12.27 -10.78
N VAL A 21 -3.92 -11.95 -10.23
CA VAL A 21 -4.93 -12.93 -9.79
C VAL A 21 -6.19 -12.84 -10.68
N GLY A 22 -6.70 -14.01 -11.09
CA GLY A 22 -7.91 -14.13 -11.89
C GLY A 22 -7.62 -14.28 -13.39
N PHE A 23 -8.58 -13.88 -14.23
CA PHE A 23 -8.53 -14.09 -15.67
C PHE A 23 -7.44 -13.26 -16.36
N SER A 24 -6.63 -13.93 -17.19
CA SER A 24 -5.47 -13.36 -17.87
C SER A 24 -5.78 -12.95 -19.31
N TRP A 25 -6.30 -11.73 -19.47
CA TRP A 25 -6.57 -11.15 -20.80
C TRP A 25 -5.34 -11.10 -21.71
N THR A 26 -4.16 -10.85 -21.15
CA THR A 26 -2.91 -10.84 -21.92
C THR A 26 -2.55 -12.23 -22.43
N THR A 27 -2.82 -13.29 -21.67
CA THR A 27 -2.60 -14.67 -22.13
C THR A 27 -3.58 -15.07 -23.23
N LEU A 28 -4.80 -14.50 -23.23
CA LEU A 28 -5.79 -14.75 -24.29
C LEU A 28 -5.33 -14.17 -25.63
N PHE A 29 -4.87 -12.91 -25.63
CA PHE A 29 -4.52 -12.21 -26.88
C PHE A 29 -3.07 -12.42 -27.33
N PHE A 30 -2.17 -12.71 -26.39
CA PHE A 30 -0.74 -12.84 -26.65
C PHE A 30 -0.19 -14.23 -26.30
N TRP A 31 -1.07 -15.21 -26.09
CA TRP A 31 -0.74 -16.62 -25.89
C TRP A 31 0.40 -16.83 -24.87
N PHE A 32 1.59 -17.29 -25.29
CA PHE A 32 2.71 -17.57 -24.37
C PHE A 32 3.61 -16.36 -24.07
N PHE A 33 3.52 -15.26 -24.82
CA PHE A 33 4.38 -14.08 -24.65
C PHE A 33 4.35 -13.51 -23.22
N PRO A 34 3.20 -13.42 -22.54
CA PRO A 34 3.16 -12.95 -21.14
C PRO A 34 3.93 -13.85 -20.17
N ALA A 35 4.04 -15.16 -20.44
CA ALA A 35 4.88 -16.06 -19.64
C ALA A 35 6.36 -15.84 -19.92
N LEU A 36 6.71 -15.62 -21.19
CA LEU A 36 8.07 -15.36 -21.62
C LEU A 36 8.62 -14.07 -20.99
N PHE A 37 7.88 -12.97 -21.07
CA PHE A 37 8.31 -11.68 -20.48
C PHE A 37 8.33 -11.69 -18.95
N ARG A 38 7.61 -12.62 -18.31
CA ARG A 38 7.63 -12.79 -16.85
C ARG A 38 8.77 -13.71 -16.38
N GLY A 39 9.56 -14.24 -17.31
CA GLY A 39 10.66 -15.17 -17.00
C GLY A 39 10.16 -16.55 -16.54
N ASP A 40 8.92 -16.92 -16.86
CA ASP A 40 8.38 -18.25 -16.60
C ASP A 40 8.53 -19.16 -17.83
N PHE A 41 9.77 -19.60 -18.05
CA PHE A 41 10.11 -20.44 -19.18
C PHE A 41 9.38 -21.79 -19.16
N LYS A 42 9.00 -22.28 -17.97
CA LYS A 42 8.27 -23.56 -17.83
C LYS A 42 6.91 -23.46 -18.51
N TYR A 43 6.09 -22.46 -18.17
CA TYR A 43 4.79 -22.30 -18.82
C TYR A 43 4.88 -21.76 -20.23
N THR A 44 5.92 -21.01 -20.60
CA THR A 44 6.16 -20.64 -22.00
C THR A 44 6.24 -21.88 -22.90
N ILE A 45 7.06 -22.87 -22.53
CA ILE A 45 7.24 -24.09 -23.32
C ILE A 45 5.95 -24.93 -23.30
N ILE A 46 5.33 -25.10 -22.13
CA ILE A 46 4.09 -25.88 -21.99
C ILE A 46 2.96 -25.29 -22.85
N MET A 47 2.73 -23.97 -22.79
CA MET A 47 1.70 -23.33 -23.61
C MET A 47 2.02 -23.40 -25.10
N PHE A 48 3.30 -23.25 -25.47
CA PHE A 48 3.75 -23.33 -26.86
C PHE A 48 3.45 -24.71 -27.46
N VAL A 49 3.89 -25.76 -26.77
CA VAL A 49 3.71 -27.14 -27.21
C VAL A 49 2.23 -27.54 -27.22
N LEU A 50 1.47 -27.19 -26.17
CA LEU A 50 0.05 -27.55 -26.09
C LEU A 50 -0.80 -26.88 -27.15
N ALA A 51 -0.51 -25.65 -27.58
CA ALA A 51 -1.33 -25.06 -28.64
C ALA A 51 -1.06 -25.72 -30.00
N ILE A 52 0.14 -26.26 -30.25
CA ILE A 52 0.40 -27.05 -31.45
C ILE A 52 -0.43 -28.34 -31.41
N PHE A 53 -0.37 -29.08 -30.30
CA PHE A 53 -1.10 -30.35 -30.16
C PHE A 53 -2.62 -30.20 -30.08
N THR A 54 -3.12 -29.06 -29.59
CA THR A 54 -4.56 -28.78 -29.48
C THR A 54 -5.09 -27.90 -30.60
N ALA A 55 -4.30 -27.66 -31.65
CA ALA A 55 -4.64 -26.77 -32.77
C ALA A 55 -5.18 -25.38 -32.30
N GLY A 56 -4.56 -24.82 -31.26
CA GLY A 56 -4.90 -23.51 -30.71
C GLY A 56 -6.02 -23.51 -29.65
N ILE A 57 -6.71 -24.63 -29.40
CA ILE A 57 -7.80 -24.68 -28.40
C ILE A 57 -7.30 -24.35 -27.00
N SER A 58 -6.07 -24.74 -26.66
CA SER A 58 -5.49 -24.44 -25.35
C SER A 58 -5.40 -22.93 -25.07
N ILE A 59 -5.34 -22.07 -26.10
CA ILE A 59 -5.29 -20.61 -25.96
C ILE A 59 -6.54 -20.06 -25.25
N LEU A 60 -7.69 -20.73 -25.37
CA LEU A 60 -8.93 -20.32 -24.72
C LEU A 60 -9.00 -20.73 -23.23
N ILE A 61 -8.28 -21.79 -22.85
CA ILE A 61 -8.32 -22.37 -21.51
C ILE A 61 -7.27 -21.73 -20.59
N PHE A 62 -6.06 -21.53 -21.12
CA PHE A 62 -4.93 -21.01 -20.35
C PHE A 62 -5.15 -19.65 -19.66
N PRO A 63 -5.95 -18.69 -20.19
CA PRO A 63 -6.27 -17.44 -19.51
C PRO A 63 -6.93 -17.61 -18.14
N PHE A 64 -7.66 -18.71 -17.91
CA PHE A 64 -8.32 -18.99 -16.65
C PHE A 64 -7.38 -19.63 -15.61
N ILE A 65 -6.42 -20.45 -16.07
CA ILE A 65 -5.61 -21.30 -15.18
C ILE A 65 -4.18 -20.78 -14.97
N TYR A 66 -3.62 -20.07 -15.94
CA TYR A 66 -2.19 -19.73 -15.94
C TYR A 66 -1.78 -18.89 -14.73
N ASN A 67 -2.49 -17.81 -14.43
CA ASN A 67 -2.19 -16.94 -13.29
C ASN A 67 -2.18 -17.72 -11.97
N LYS A 68 -3.10 -18.67 -11.81
CA LYS A 68 -3.19 -19.56 -10.63
C LYS A 68 -1.98 -20.51 -10.54
N LEU A 69 -1.57 -21.08 -11.67
CA LEU A 69 -0.41 -21.96 -11.75
C LEU A 69 0.91 -21.22 -11.49
N TYR A 70 1.05 -20.01 -12.02
CA TYR A 70 2.18 -19.13 -11.77
C TYR A 70 2.35 -18.84 -10.27
N ILE A 71 1.27 -18.49 -9.58
CA ILE A 71 1.28 -18.24 -8.12
C ILE A 71 1.73 -19.50 -7.35
N LYS A 72 1.22 -20.68 -7.72
CA LYS A 72 1.61 -21.95 -7.08
C LYS A 72 3.09 -22.25 -7.21
N ASP A 73 3.68 -22.00 -8.38
CA ASP A 73 5.11 -22.23 -8.58
C ASP A 73 5.99 -21.24 -7.84
N LEU A 74 5.56 -19.98 -7.71
CA LEU A 74 6.25 -19.02 -6.85
C LEU A 74 6.28 -19.50 -5.39
N MET A 75 5.14 -19.95 -4.86
CA MET A 75 5.10 -20.49 -3.50
C MET A 75 5.96 -21.74 -3.34
N ALA A 76 5.94 -22.65 -4.31
CA ALA A 76 6.78 -23.85 -4.31
C ALA A 76 8.28 -23.51 -4.37
N ALA A 77 8.64 -22.42 -5.05
CA ALA A 77 10.01 -21.90 -5.11
C ALA A 77 10.43 -21.12 -3.84
N GLY A 78 9.61 -21.10 -2.80
CA GLY A 78 9.91 -20.46 -1.51
C GLY A 78 9.58 -18.96 -1.44
N TYR A 79 8.84 -18.42 -2.42
CA TYR A 79 8.39 -17.05 -2.35
C TYR A 79 7.23 -16.87 -1.36
N LYS A 80 7.28 -15.80 -0.57
CA LYS A 80 6.24 -15.40 0.40
C LYS A 80 5.55 -14.11 -0.03
N ALA A 81 4.26 -14.00 0.25
CA ALA A 81 3.50 -12.79 -0.09
C ALA A 81 3.82 -11.65 0.90
N ILE A 82 4.15 -10.47 0.37
CA ILE A 82 4.47 -9.26 1.14
C ILE A 82 3.25 -8.33 1.21
N SER A 83 2.58 -8.14 0.08
CA SER A 83 1.48 -7.18 -0.08
C SER A 83 0.51 -7.63 -1.17
N VAL A 84 -0.72 -7.15 -1.05
CA VAL A 84 -1.78 -7.37 -2.03
C VAL A 84 -2.27 -6.01 -2.51
N ALA A 85 -2.29 -5.83 -3.82
CA ALA A 85 -2.91 -4.68 -4.45
C ALA A 85 -4.36 -5.01 -4.84
N LYS A 86 -5.28 -4.08 -4.53
CA LYS A 86 -6.69 -4.03 -4.98
C LYS A 86 -7.70 -4.92 -4.25
N ALA A 87 -7.31 -5.87 -3.41
CA ALA A 87 -8.26 -6.70 -2.65
C ALA A 87 -7.69 -7.20 -1.32
N GLU A 88 -8.57 -7.65 -0.42
CA GLU A 88 -8.18 -8.31 0.84
C GLU A 88 -7.64 -9.72 0.56
N LEU A 89 -6.55 -10.10 1.24
CA LEU A 89 -5.87 -11.37 1.01
C LEU A 89 -6.76 -12.58 1.36
N GLU A 90 -7.62 -12.48 2.38
CA GLU A 90 -8.57 -13.53 2.76
C GLU A 90 -9.60 -13.81 1.65
N PHE A 91 -10.08 -12.76 0.98
CA PHE A 91 -10.95 -12.90 -0.19
C PHE A 91 -10.24 -13.59 -1.35
N ILE A 92 -8.96 -13.28 -1.57
CA ILE A 92 -8.15 -13.93 -2.62
C ILE A 92 -7.91 -15.40 -2.31
N GLU A 93 -7.56 -15.74 -1.07
CA GLU A 93 -7.37 -17.13 -0.62
C GLU A 93 -8.64 -17.96 -0.81
N SER A 94 -9.81 -17.38 -0.50
CA SER A 94 -11.11 -18.02 -0.72
C SER A 94 -11.40 -18.31 -2.20
N LYS A 95 -10.98 -17.42 -3.12
CA LYS A 95 -11.17 -17.57 -4.58
C LYS A 95 -10.15 -18.50 -5.22
N LEU A 96 -8.93 -18.54 -4.67
CA LEU A 96 -7.85 -19.40 -5.16
C LEU A 96 -7.97 -20.84 -4.65
N GLY A 97 -8.57 -21.04 -3.48
CA GLY A 97 -8.77 -22.35 -2.85
C GLY A 97 -7.48 -22.95 -2.30
N PHE A 98 -6.54 -22.11 -1.87
CA PHE A 98 -5.32 -22.50 -1.16
C PHE A 98 -4.80 -21.34 -0.31
N GLU A 99 -4.11 -21.66 0.79
CA GLU A 99 -3.50 -20.68 1.70
C GLU A 99 -2.20 -20.11 1.11
N ILE A 100 -1.97 -18.80 1.25
CA ILE A 100 -0.77 -18.14 0.76
C ILE A 100 0.17 -17.84 1.94
N PRO A 101 1.43 -18.30 1.91
CA PRO A 101 2.37 -18.04 3.00
C PRO A 101 2.69 -16.54 3.06
N LYS A 102 2.30 -15.90 4.17
CA LYS A 102 2.54 -14.47 4.42
C LYS A 102 3.95 -14.29 4.98
N LYS A 103 4.64 -13.22 4.57
CA LYS A 103 5.86 -12.77 5.26
C LYS A 103 5.41 -12.05 6.53
N ASP A 104 5.65 -12.64 7.69
CA ASP A 104 5.40 -11.98 8.97
C ASP A 104 6.19 -10.66 9.00
N LYS A 105 5.51 -9.53 9.29
CA LYS A 105 6.16 -8.21 9.41
C LYS A 105 7.10 -8.11 10.62
N GLN A 106 7.33 -9.20 11.35
CA GLN A 106 8.29 -9.30 12.44
C GLN A 106 9.40 -10.26 12.02
N ASN A 107 10.65 -9.81 12.20
CA ASN A 107 11.90 -10.58 12.14
C ASN A 107 12.80 -10.43 10.88
N ASP A 108 12.91 -9.22 10.32
CA ASP A 108 13.87 -8.88 9.25
C ASP A 108 14.92 -7.81 9.66
N GLN A 109 15.23 -7.71 10.96
CA GLN A 109 16.33 -6.89 11.50
C GLN A 109 17.36 -7.71 12.28
N LEU A 110 17.31 -9.05 12.19
CA LEU A 110 18.11 -9.95 13.01
C LEU A 110 19.07 -10.83 12.21
N GLU A 111 19.50 -10.43 11.02
CA GLU A 111 20.62 -11.09 10.30
C GLU A 111 21.51 -10.12 9.48
N SER A 112 21.61 -8.85 9.85
CA SER A 112 22.58 -7.92 9.22
C SER A 112 23.48 -7.15 10.19
N PHE A 113 23.47 -7.49 11.49
CA PHE A 113 24.34 -6.86 12.49
C PHE A 113 25.01 -7.89 13.41
N SER A 114 25.60 -8.94 12.84
CA SER A 114 26.46 -9.89 13.60
C SER A 114 27.86 -10.02 13.02
N VAL A 115 28.36 -9.00 12.31
CA VAL A 115 29.79 -8.89 11.95
C VAL A 115 30.29 -7.47 12.13
N SER A 116 30.21 -6.93 13.34
CA SER A 116 31.16 -5.95 13.89
C SER A 116 30.74 -5.60 15.31
N SER A 117 31.69 -5.69 16.24
CA SER A 117 31.58 -5.21 17.62
C SER A 117 31.01 -6.16 18.69
N VAL A 118 31.51 -7.40 18.77
CA VAL A 118 31.72 -8.08 20.07
C VAL A 118 33.04 -8.82 20.04
N ALA A 119 34.09 -8.18 20.59
CA ALA A 119 35.20 -8.79 21.32
C ALA A 119 36.33 -7.76 21.55
N LYS A 120 35.97 -6.60 22.12
CA LYS A 120 36.95 -5.72 22.77
C LYS A 120 36.41 -5.27 24.12
N THR A 121 36.21 -6.25 25.00
CA THR A 121 36.07 -6.07 26.45
C THR A 121 36.45 -7.38 27.14
N ASN A 122 37.74 -7.74 27.03
CA ASN A 122 38.37 -8.48 28.11
C ASN A 122 38.78 -7.47 29.18
N ASN A 123 38.60 -7.89 30.43
CA ASN A 123 38.98 -7.20 31.67
C ASN A 123 37.97 -6.15 32.14
N ILE A 124 37.02 -6.58 32.95
CA ILE A 124 36.79 -6.07 34.32
C ILE A 124 35.96 -7.15 35.04
N CYS A 125 36.27 -7.36 36.32
CA CYS A 125 35.74 -8.36 37.27
C CYS A 125 36.55 -9.67 37.38
N GLU A 126 37.77 -9.54 37.90
CA GLU A 126 38.27 -10.50 38.88
C GLU A 126 37.90 -10.06 40.30
N THR A 127 37.80 -11.05 41.18
CA THR A 127 37.71 -11.02 42.66
C THR A 127 36.34 -10.75 43.29
N PHE A 128 35.65 -11.81 43.72
CA PHE A 128 35.65 -12.23 45.13
C PHE A 128 34.93 -13.58 45.32
N ASN A 129 35.64 -14.50 45.98
CA ASN A 129 35.16 -15.63 46.79
C ASN A 129 34.43 -16.83 46.12
N ASN A 130 34.57 -18.10 46.52
CA ASN A 130 35.65 -19.00 46.93
C ASN A 130 34.94 -20.35 47.22
N GLN A 131 35.62 -21.47 46.92
CA GLN A 131 35.33 -22.84 47.37
C GLN A 131 34.07 -23.48 46.75
N ASN A 132 34.14 -24.61 46.05
CA ASN A 132 34.81 -25.82 46.52
C ASN A 132 35.05 -26.84 45.40
N ILE A 133 36.20 -27.53 45.53
CA ILE A 133 36.43 -28.96 45.21
C ILE A 133 36.53 -29.29 43.71
N LYS A 134 37.77 -29.40 43.18
CA LYS A 134 38.54 -30.66 43.03
C LYS A 134 37.74 -31.70 42.22
N LYS A 135 38.20 -32.28 41.12
CA LYS A 135 39.53 -32.85 40.88
C LYS A 135 39.50 -33.62 39.55
N HIS A 136 40.68 -33.76 38.95
CA HIS A 136 41.11 -34.79 37.99
C HIS A 136 40.55 -34.73 36.56
N ALA A 137 41.35 -34.31 35.58
CA ALA A 137 42.47 -35.04 34.95
C ALA A 137 41.95 -35.94 33.82
N LYS A 138 42.22 -35.57 32.56
CA LYS A 138 43.37 -36.00 31.73
C LYS A 138 43.00 -37.19 30.83
N GLY A 139 43.52 -37.13 29.60
CA GLY A 139 43.54 -38.22 28.63
C GLY A 139 42.52 -37.96 27.53
N GLY A 140 42.86 -37.46 26.35
CA GLY A 140 44.08 -37.67 25.60
C GLY A 140 44.03 -39.01 24.89
N LYS A 141 43.63 -39.02 23.62
CA LYS A 141 44.42 -39.57 22.52
C LYS A 141 43.73 -39.36 21.17
N LYS A 142 44.56 -38.89 20.24
CA LYS A 142 44.35 -38.78 18.80
C LYS A 142 44.53 -40.16 18.18
N THR A 143 43.78 -40.44 17.11
CA THR A 143 44.12 -41.29 15.93
C THR A 143 42.80 -41.45 15.16
N ALA A 144 42.68 -41.50 13.84
CA ALA A 144 43.49 -41.25 12.66
C ALA A 144 42.46 -41.27 11.51
N LYS A 145 42.77 -40.61 10.39
CA LYS A 145 41.91 -40.46 9.20
C LYS A 145 41.93 -41.75 8.35
N PRO A 146 40.78 -42.20 7.80
CA PRO A 146 40.73 -42.55 6.36
C PRO A 146 39.38 -42.11 5.72
N THR A 147 39.35 -41.30 4.65
CA THR A 147 39.38 -41.63 3.21
C THR A 147 38.24 -42.53 2.66
N ALA A 148 37.25 -41.83 2.08
CA ALA A 148 36.51 -42.07 0.85
C ALA A 148 36.33 -43.51 0.34
N LYS A 149 35.23 -44.13 0.76
CA LYS A 149 34.29 -44.97 0.01
C LYS A 149 33.38 -45.56 1.09
N ASP A 150 32.13 -45.09 1.16
CA ASP A 150 30.97 -45.76 1.79
C ASP A 150 29.76 -44.81 1.90
N TRP A 151 29.41 -44.14 0.79
CA TRP A 151 28.32 -43.16 0.69
C TRP A 151 26.93 -43.77 0.44
N ILE A 152 26.73 -45.06 0.72
CA ILE A 152 25.45 -45.75 0.41
C ILE A 152 24.76 -46.33 1.66
N VAL A 153 25.40 -46.32 2.83
CA VAL A 153 24.81 -46.86 4.08
C VAL A 153 24.31 -45.77 5.05
N SER A 154 24.63 -44.49 4.84
CA SER A 154 24.23 -43.39 5.74
C SER A 154 22.87 -42.74 5.48
N ILE A 155 22.17 -43.09 4.38
CA ILE A 155 20.85 -42.52 4.06
C ILE A 155 19.72 -43.35 4.71
N ILE A 156 19.95 -44.63 5.01
CA ILE A 156 18.94 -45.53 5.59
C ILE A 156 18.92 -45.46 7.14
N PHE A 157 19.97 -44.90 7.77
CA PHE A 157 20.04 -44.77 9.24
C PHE A 157 19.47 -43.44 9.78
N LEU A 158 19.20 -42.44 8.93
CA LEU A 158 18.60 -41.15 9.32
C LEU A 158 17.06 -41.13 9.31
N ILE A 159 16.41 -42.19 8.82
CA ILE A 159 14.93 -42.29 8.79
C ILE A 159 14.38 -42.96 10.07
N ILE A 160 15.23 -43.57 10.91
CA ILE A 160 14.80 -44.37 12.08
C ILE A 160 15.12 -43.70 13.45
N VAL A 161 15.89 -42.62 13.52
CA VAL A 161 16.26 -41.93 14.80
C VAL A 161 15.66 -40.52 14.93
N GLY A 162 14.59 -40.22 14.21
CA GLY A 162 13.89 -38.93 14.23
C GLY A 162 12.67 -38.84 15.15
N VAL A 163 12.55 -39.72 16.16
CA VAL A 163 11.40 -39.75 17.08
C VAL A 163 11.88 -39.82 18.54
N THR A 164 11.43 -38.84 19.33
CA THR A 164 11.38 -38.75 20.82
C THR A 164 12.61 -38.29 21.64
N ILE A 165 12.64 -37.00 21.98
CA ILE A 165 12.85 -36.43 23.35
C ILE A 165 12.00 -35.13 23.39
N ARG A 166 10.81 -35.05 24.03
CA ARG A 166 10.42 -35.08 25.46
C ARG A 166 10.51 -33.72 26.19
N SER A 167 9.32 -33.15 26.41
CA SER A 167 8.73 -32.51 27.61
C SER A 167 9.35 -31.29 28.32
N CYS A 168 8.43 -30.33 28.57
CA CYS A 168 8.10 -29.56 29.79
C CYS A 168 9.17 -28.97 30.73
N ALA A 169 9.06 -27.65 30.97
CA ALA A 169 9.03 -26.99 32.30
C ALA A 169 8.58 -25.52 32.08
N SER A 170 7.34 -25.12 32.42
CA SER A 170 6.84 -24.59 33.69
C SER A 170 7.45 -23.26 34.20
N SER A 171 6.57 -22.24 34.16
CA SER A 171 6.23 -21.27 35.22
C SER A 171 7.12 -20.07 35.56
N LYS A 172 6.44 -18.91 35.46
CA LYS A 172 6.45 -17.71 36.32
C LYS A 172 7.65 -16.76 36.18
N ASP A 173 7.35 -15.53 35.75
CA ASP A 173 7.24 -14.41 36.69
C ASP A 173 6.48 -13.23 36.05
N ASP A 174 5.30 -12.93 36.62
CA ASP A 174 4.60 -11.68 36.42
C ASP A 174 5.19 -10.63 37.36
N LYS A 175 5.28 -9.39 36.87
CA LYS A 175 5.50 -8.13 37.61
C LYS A 175 6.91 -7.87 38.13
N ALA A 176 7.72 -7.28 37.27
CA ALA A 176 8.51 -6.12 37.66
C ALA A 176 8.64 -5.17 36.46
N VAL A 177 8.26 -3.91 36.68
CA VAL A 177 8.71 -2.75 35.88
C VAL A 177 8.06 -2.65 34.48
N SER A 178 6.75 -2.47 34.35
CA SER A 178 6.08 -1.16 34.54
C SER A 178 6.99 0.08 34.41
N GLU A 179 7.91 0.10 33.45
CA GLU A 179 8.66 1.32 33.09
C GLU A 179 9.34 1.27 31.70
N SER A 180 9.37 0.12 31.02
CA SER A 180 10.07 -0.02 29.73
C SER A 180 9.18 0.10 28.48
N ALA A 181 7.88 0.38 28.63
CA ALA A 181 6.93 0.53 27.52
C ALA A 181 6.87 1.96 26.93
N LYS A 182 7.76 2.86 27.35
CA LYS A 182 7.70 4.30 27.04
C LYS A 182 8.69 4.80 25.99
N GLN A 183 9.50 3.94 25.36
CA GLN A 183 10.67 4.41 24.61
C GLN A 183 10.91 3.80 23.22
N LYS A 184 9.90 3.21 22.57
CA LYS A 184 10.10 2.63 21.23
C LYS A 184 8.94 2.89 20.26
N GLN A 185 8.57 4.16 20.07
CA GLN A 185 7.88 4.64 18.86
C GLN A 185 7.91 6.18 18.74
N GLU A 186 9.06 6.80 18.97
CA GLU A 186 9.32 8.17 18.52
C GLU A 186 9.87 8.08 17.10
N ILE A 187 8.96 7.87 16.14
CA ILE A 187 9.29 7.80 14.72
C ILE A 187 9.80 9.18 14.28
N ASN A 188 10.76 9.15 13.36
CA ASN A 188 11.34 10.20 12.52
C ASN A 188 10.28 11.02 11.72
N LEU A 189 9.25 11.50 12.40
CA LEU A 189 8.16 12.33 11.89
C LEU A 189 8.54 13.81 12.09
N GLU A 190 9.22 14.12 13.19
CA GLU A 190 9.80 15.44 13.39
C GLU A 190 10.85 15.76 12.33
N ASP A 191 11.72 14.85 11.86
CA ASP A 191 12.74 15.25 10.87
C ASP A 191 12.17 15.43 9.45
N LYS A 192 11.09 14.69 9.09
CA LYS A 192 10.27 14.99 7.89
C LYS A 192 9.62 16.40 7.94
N ILE A 193 9.48 16.97 9.14
CA ILE A 193 8.81 18.25 9.39
C ILE A 193 9.78 19.35 9.82
N LYS A 194 10.97 19.04 10.35
CA LYS A 194 11.99 20.01 10.79
C LYS A 194 12.54 20.83 9.63
N LYS A 195 12.46 20.33 8.40
CA LYS A 195 12.72 21.11 7.17
C LYS A 195 11.58 22.08 6.81
N VAL A 196 10.41 21.93 7.43
CA VAL A 196 9.22 22.74 7.15
C VAL A 196 9.21 23.94 8.08
N ASN A 197 9.56 25.09 7.53
CA ASN A 197 9.37 26.35 8.22
C ASN A 197 7.88 26.72 8.21
N LEU A 198 7.09 26.10 9.10
CA LEU A 198 5.72 26.54 9.41
C LEU A 198 5.78 27.80 10.28
N SER A 199 6.25 28.89 9.70
CA SER A 199 6.23 30.19 10.37
C SER A 199 4.79 30.54 10.81
N PRO A 200 4.61 31.07 12.04
CA PRO A 200 3.32 31.58 12.50
C PRO A 200 2.75 32.58 11.51
N TYR A 201 1.42 32.66 11.42
CA TYR A 201 0.82 33.66 10.55
C TYR A 201 1.06 35.04 11.14
N ASP A 202 1.63 35.95 10.37
CA ASP A 202 1.75 37.34 10.79
C ASP A 202 0.59 38.18 10.24
N LYS A 203 0.17 39.16 11.05
CA LYS A 203 -0.98 40.00 10.72
C LYS A 203 -0.72 40.91 9.51
N LYS A 204 0.54 41.22 9.20
CA LYS A 204 0.90 42.11 8.08
C LYS A 204 0.74 41.36 6.74
N SER A 205 1.20 40.11 6.66
CA SER A 205 1.10 39.28 5.45
C SER A 205 -0.30 38.68 5.27
N TYR A 206 -1.04 38.41 6.35
CA TYR A 206 -2.36 37.75 6.29
C TYR A 206 -3.51 38.58 6.89
N PRO A 207 -3.74 39.84 6.48
CA PRO A 207 -4.73 40.72 7.11
C PRO A 207 -6.17 40.19 7.01
N LYS A 208 -6.52 39.54 5.90
CA LYS A 208 -7.85 38.92 5.69
C LYS A 208 -8.11 37.77 6.65
N LEU A 209 -7.09 36.95 6.92
CA LEU A 209 -7.16 35.83 7.86
C LEU A 209 -7.38 36.33 9.28
N PHE A 210 -6.61 37.33 9.72
CA PHE A 210 -6.78 37.95 11.04
C PHE A 210 -8.09 38.72 11.20
N LYS A 211 -8.66 39.25 10.12
CA LYS A 211 -9.99 39.87 10.13
C LYS A 211 -11.10 38.82 10.30
N LYS A 212 -11.05 37.72 9.53
CA LYS A 212 -12.11 36.69 9.51
C LYS A 212 -12.04 35.73 10.70
N TYR A 213 -10.83 35.33 11.12
CA TYR A 213 -10.61 34.26 12.10
C TYR A 213 -9.96 34.75 13.40
N LYS A 214 -10.10 36.04 13.75
CA LYS A 214 -9.45 36.67 14.92
C LYS A 214 -9.47 35.82 16.20
N LYS A 215 -10.60 35.17 16.51
CA LYS A 215 -10.80 34.34 17.71
C LYS A 215 -10.18 32.94 17.62
N ARG A 216 -9.89 32.46 16.41
CA ARG A 216 -9.43 31.09 16.11
C ARG A 216 -8.01 31.03 15.54
N ILE A 217 -7.26 32.14 15.56
CA ILE A 217 -5.89 32.18 15.01
C ILE A 217 -4.99 31.14 15.69
N LYS A 218 -5.08 31.02 17.02
CA LYS A 218 -4.33 30.03 17.79
C LYS A 218 -4.69 28.60 17.35
N ASP A 219 -5.98 28.30 17.25
CA ASP A 219 -6.46 27.00 16.76
C ASP A 219 -5.92 26.71 15.34
N ILE A 220 -5.92 27.71 14.46
CA ILE A 220 -5.45 27.58 13.09
C ILE A 220 -3.97 27.20 13.04
N GLU A 221 -3.13 27.84 13.85
CA GLU A 221 -1.70 27.55 13.90
C GLU A 221 -1.44 26.14 14.45
N ILE A 222 -2.14 25.74 15.51
CA ILE A 222 -2.06 24.40 16.08
C ILE A 222 -2.48 23.36 15.04
N HIS A 223 -3.64 23.55 14.40
CA HIS A 223 -4.16 22.63 13.42
C HIS A 223 -3.32 22.56 12.14
N ARG A 224 -2.65 23.64 11.72
CA ARG A 224 -1.66 23.59 10.63
C ARG A 224 -0.53 22.63 10.96
N LYS A 225 0.04 22.73 12.17
CA LYS A 225 1.08 21.80 12.62
C LYS A 225 0.56 20.36 12.66
N LYS A 226 -0.65 20.14 13.19
CA LYS A 226 -1.28 18.81 13.21
C LYS A 226 -1.55 18.27 11.80
N ALA A 227 -1.95 19.11 10.85
CA ALA A 227 -2.17 18.72 9.46
C ALA A 227 -0.86 18.29 8.79
N ALA A 228 0.22 19.06 8.99
CA ALA A 228 1.56 18.69 8.52
C ALA A 228 2.03 17.35 9.12
N LEU A 229 1.88 17.18 10.44
CA LEU A 229 2.19 15.92 11.14
C LEU A 229 1.41 14.74 10.58
N LYS A 230 0.11 14.93 10.37
CA LYS A 230 -0.75 13.88 9.84
C LYS A 230 -0.35 13.52 8.41
N ALA A 231 -0.10 14.49 7.53
CA ALA A 231 0.35 14.23 6.16
C ALA A 231 1.71 13.52 6.11
N ALA A 232 2.67 13.92 6.96
CA ALA A 232 4.02 13.32 7.00
C ALA A 232 4.02 11.83 7.40
N MET A 233 2.96 11.37 8.08
CA MET A 233 2.76 9.94 8.36
C MET A 233 2.44 9.11 7.12
N SER A 234 1.88 9.73 6.08
CA SER A 234 1.54 9.00 4.86
C SER A 234 2.81 8.57 4.15
N GLU A 235 2.86 7.32 3.69
CA GLU A 235 3.93 6.80 2.84
C GLU A 235 3.99 7.52 1.48
N LYS A 236 2.91 8.22 1.09
CA LYS A 236 2.85 9.05 -0.12
C LYS A 236 3.44 10.45 0.06
N CYS A 237 3.89 10.82 1.26
CA CYS A 237 4.52 12.11 1.52
C CYS A 237 6.00 11.94 1.88
N ASP A 238 6.86 12.39 0.98
CA ASP A 238 8.32 12.32 1.16
C ASP A 238 8.74 13.31 2.26
N ASN A 239 8.63 14.60 1.98
CA ASN A 239 8.76 15.70 2.94
C ASN A 239 7.58 16.64 2.77
N VAL A 240 7.03 17.14 3.88
CA VAL A 240 6.05 18.23 3.80
C VAL A 240 6.79 19.50 3.38
N VAL A 241 6.17 20.39 2.61
CA VAL A 241 6.74 21.69 2.22
C VAL A 241 5.79 22.82 2.57
N ILE A 242 4.48 22.60 2.41
CA ILE A 242 3.44 23.60 2.68
C ILE A 242 2.38 22.97 3.57
N SER A 243 1.94 23.69 4.60
CA SER A 243 0.70 23.39 5.33
C SER A 243 -0.01 24.69 5.66
N GLU A 244 -1.19 24.91 5.07
CA GLU A 244 -1.90 26.18 5.16
C GLU A 244 -3.41 26.03 5.33
N LEU A 245 -4.03 27.08 5.85
CA LEU A 245 -5.48 27.18 5.91
C LEU A 245 -6.05 27.32 4.50
N SER A 246 -6.92 26.40 4.12
CA SER A 246 -7.61 26.43 2.83
C SER A 246 -8.56 27.63 2.76
N SER A 247 -8.63 28.25 1.59
CA SER A 247 -9.60 29.33 1.30
C SER A 247 -11.06 28.88 1.46
N LYS A 248 -11.32 27.57 1.39
CA LYS A 248 -12.63 26.93 1.62
C LYS A 248 -13.04 26.86 3.11
N SER A 249 -12.17 27.29 4.01
CA SER A 249 -12.44 27.25 5.45
C SER A 249 -13.61 28.15 5.86
N THR A 250 -14.32 27.74 6.90
CA THR A 250 -15.38 28.52 7.56
C THR A 250 -15.11 28.62 9.05
N LEU A 251 -15.80 29.50 9.77
CA LEU A 251 -15.66 29.61 11.23
C LEU A 251 -16.04 28.31 11.96
N LYS A 252 -16.93 27.51 11.38
CA LYS A 252 -17.44 26.24 11.94
C LYS A 252 -16.62 25.02 11.51
N ASN A 253 -15.91 25.11 10.39
CA ASN A 253 -15.17 24.00 9.80
C ASN A 253 -13.94 24.55 9.07
N LEU A 254 -12.79 24.53 9.76
CA LEU A 254 -11.50 24.84 9.17
C LEU A 254 -11.00 23.65 8.35
N ARG A 255 -10.40 23.98 7.22
CA ARG A 255 -9.86 23.04 6.24
C ARG A 255 -8.42 23.42 5.96
N TYR A 256 -7.57 22.42 5.78
CA TYR A 256 -6.14 22.59 5.57
C TYR A 256 -5.73 21.80 4.36
N PHE A 257 -4.81 22.35 3.58
CA PHE A 257 -4.11 21.58 2.55
C PHE A 257 -2.65 21.46 2.96
N VAL A 258 -2.07 20.31 2.64
CA VAL A 258 -0.65 20.01 2.87
C VAL A 258 -0.05 19.54 1.57
N ASP A 259 1.01 20.20 1.12
CA ASP A 259 1.77 19.80 -0.06
C ASP A 259 3.09 19.17 0.35
N CYS A 260 3.40 18.06 -0.29
CA CYS A 260 4.65 17.36 -0.14
C CYS A 260 5.59 17.67 -1.30
N GLU A 261 6.89 17.49 -1.08
CA GLU A 261 7.96 17.81 -2.04
C GLU A 261 7.81 17.03 -3.36
N ASN A 262 7.25 15.83 -3.29
CA ASN A 262 6.92 14.99 -4.44
C ASN A 262 5.66 15.43 -5.23
N GLY A 263 5.02 16.52 -4.82
CA GLY A 263 3.82 17.07 -5.46
C GLY A 263 2.50 16.43 -5.02
N GLU A 264 2.52 15.50 -4.05
CA GLU A 264 1.30 14.97 -3.46
C GLU A 264 0.64 16.02 -2.54
N ARG A 265 -0.69 16.06 -2.54
CA ARG A 265 -1.48 16.97 -1.70
C ARG A 265 -2.43 16.19 -0.81
N PHE A 266 -2.57 16.65 0.43
CA PHE A 266 -3.54 16.15 1.39
C PHE A 266 -4.51 17.27 1.76
N GLU A 267 -5.81 16.99 1.70
CA GLU A 267 -6.87 17.91 2.17
C GLU A 267 -7.47 17.36 3.46
N LEU A 268 -7.36 18.11 4.55
CA LEU A 268 -7.74 17.69 5.91
C LEU A 268 -8.71 18.70 6.53
N THR A 269 -9.67 18.20 7.31
CA THR A 269 -10.61 19.00 8.09
C THR A 269 -10.26 18.96 9.57
N GLU A 270 -10.82 19.87 10.38
CA GLU A 270 -10.68 19.82 11.85
C GLU A 270 -11.03 18.46 12.45
N LYS A 271 -11.98 17.73 11.85
CA LYS A 271 -12.38 16.41 12.32
C LYS A 271 -11.24 15.40 12.14
N ASP A 272 -10.59 15.44 10.98
CA ASP A 272 -9.46 14.57 10.67
C ASP A 272 -8.26 14.83 11.59
N LEU A 273 -8.14 16.04 12.14
CA LEU A 273 -7.05 16.41 13.04
C LEU A 273 -7.26 16.00 14.50
N LYS A 274 -8.46 15.52 14.88
CA LYS A 274 -8.73 15.04 16.24
C LYS A 274 -7.92 13.78 16.61
N ASP A 275 -7.49 13.05 15.60
CA ASP A 275 -6.65 11.84 15.76
C ASP A 275 -5.17 12.17 16.01
N VAL A 276 -4.82 13.46 16.03
CA VAL A 276 -3.48 13.96 16.33
C VAL A 276 -3.46 14.55 17.74
N SER A 277 -2.69 13.93 18.64
CA SER A 277 -2.52 14.43 20.00
C SER A 277 -1.79 15.79 20.00
N ASP A 278 -1.90 16.51 21.12
CA ASP A 278 -1.19 17.80 21.28
C ASP A 278 0.33 17.61 21.34
N ASP A 279 0.79 16.44 21.77
CA ASP A 279 2.19 16.01 21.76
C ASP A 279 2.67 15.51 20.37
N GLY A 280 1.83 15.63 19.33
CA GLY A 280 2.19 15.30 17.95
C GLY A 280 2.10 13.82 17.58
N ILE A 281 1.53 12.98 18.45
CA ILE A 281 1.27 11.56 18.16
C ILE A 281 0.08 11.47 17.23
N VAL A 282 0.30 10.91 16.03
CA VAL A 282 -0.74 10.71 15.03
C VAL A 282 -1.16 9.24 15.05
N LYS A 283 -2.46 8.96 15.15
CA LYS A 283 -3.00 7.59 15.24
C LYS A 283 -3.19 6.91 13.88
N THR A 284 -3.52 7.68 12.85
CA THR A 284 -3.86 7.17 11.51
C THR A 284 -3.28 8.07 10.44
N ALA A 285 -2.71 7.46 9.40
CA ALA A 285 -2.27 8.18 8.21
C ALA A 285 -3.47 8.65 7.38
N PRO A 286 -3.45 9.86 6.79
CA PRO A 286 -4.49 10.33 5.90
C PRO A 286 -4.31 9.73 4.50
N LYS A 287 -5.42 9.58 3.78
CA LYS A 287 -5.38 9.25 2.35
C LYS A 287 -4.91 10.45 1.54
N ALA A 288 -4.01 10.19 0.60
CA ALA A 288 -3.53 11.21 -0.32
C ALA A 288 -4.64 11.63 -1.31
N ASN A 289 -4.54 12.80 -1.94
CA ASN A 289 -5.54 13.22 -2.93
C ASN A 289 -5.54 12.31 -4.16
N SER A 290 -4.41 11.70 -4.48
CA SER A 290 -4.30 10.66 -5.52
C SER A 290 -4.99 9.33 -5.14
N GLU A 291 -5.32 9.13 -3.86
CA GLU A 291 -5.88 7.88 -3.32
C GLU A 291 -7.36 7.98 -2.94
N THR A 292 -7.99 9.13 -3.12
CA THR A 292 -9.44 9.21 -2.96
C THR A 292 -10.14 8.51 -4.11
N GLU A 293 -10.41 7.23 -3.90
CA GLU A 293 -11.27 6.38 -4.71
C GLU A 293 -12.70 6.95 -4.67
N TYR A 294 -13.12 7.55 -5.78
CA TYR A 294 -14.49 7.98 -6.01
C TYR A 294 -15.28 6.78 -6.56
N ASP A 295 -16.49 6.52 -6.05
CA ASP A 295 -17.39 5.53 -6.66
C ASP A 295 -17.74 6.02 -8.08
N THR A 296 -17.16 5.35 -9.08
CA THR A 296 -17.28 5.73 -10.49
C THR A 296 -18.72 5.64 -11.01
N LEU A 297 -19.54 4.76 -10.43
CA LEU A 297 -20.91 4.53 -10.89
C LEU A 297 -21.88 5.53 -10.26
N GLU A 298 -21.73 5.80 -8.97
CA GLU A 298 -22.57 6.79 -8.26
C GLU A 298 -22.30 8.22 -8.75
N THR A 299 -21.01 8.58 -8.92
CA THR A 299 -20.62 9.89 -9.45
C THR A 299 -21.08 10.10 -10.90
N TRP A 300 -21.08 9.05 -11.71
CA TRP A 300 -21.61 9.12 -13.07
C TRP A 300 -23.13 9.36 -13.09
N ARG A 301 -23.89 8.69 -12.22
CA ARG A 301 -25.34 8.92 -12.10
C ARG A 301 -25.66 10.36 -11.70
N ALA A 302 -24.98 10.85 -10.67
CA ALA A 302 -25.16 12.23 -10.21
C ALA A 302 -24.82 13.26 -11.31
N CYS A 303 -23.85 12.95 -12.18
CA CYS A 303 -23.52 13.82 -13.32
C CYS A 303 -24.65 13.85 -14.34
N LYS A 304 -25.22 12.69 -14.69
CA LYS A 304 -26.36 12.62 -15.63
C LYS A 304 -27.59 13.35 -15.10
N GLU A 305 -27.88 13.23 -13.81
CA GLU A 305 -29.01 13.94 -13.17
C GLU A 305 -28.82 15.46 -13.24
N MET A 306 -27.61 15.98 -13.00
CA MET A 306 -27.33 17.41 -13.16
C MET A 306 -27.51 17.89 -14.60
N ILE A 307 -27.06 17.10 -15.59
CA ILE A 307 -27.21 17.42 -17.01
C ILE A 307 -28.70 17.42 -17.40
N GLN A 308 -29.46 16.43 -16.93
CA GLN A 308 -30.88 16.29 -17.22
C GLN A 308 -31.76 17.32 -16.50
N ALA A 309 -31.32 17.86 -15.38
CA ALA A 309 -32.02 18.96 -14.71
C ALA A 309 -31.86 20.29 -15.47
N GLU A 310 -30.73 20.46 -16.16
CA GLU A 310 -30.40 21.69 -16.90
C GLU A 310 -30.90 21.65 -18.35
N ALA A 311 -30.77 20.50 -19.02
CA ALA A 311 -31.39 20.25 -20.31
C ALA A 311 -32.89 20.01 -20.10
N SER A 312 -33.74 20.89 -20.64
CA SER A 312 -35.20 20.92 -20.43
C SER A 312 -35.86 19.54 -20.32
N PRO A 313 -36.89 19.32 -19.47
CA PRO A 313 -37.51 18.01 -19.26
C PRO A 313 -38.15 17.38 -20.53
N SER A 314 -38.30 18.14 -21.60
CA SER A 314 -38.78 17.70 -22.91
C SER A 314 -37.67 17.25 -23.88
N GLU A 315 -36.41 17.28 -23.47
CA GLU A 315 -35.27 16.93 -24.31
C GLU A 315 -34.83 15.46 -24.12
N VAL A 316 -34.63 14.75 -25.23
CA VAL A 316 -34.04 13.40 -25.21
C VAL A 316 -32.53 13.55 -25.23
N LEU A 317 -31.86 13.03 -24.18
CA LEU A 317 -30.41 13.08 -24.03
C LEU A 317 -29.76 11.76 -24.44
N THR A 318 -28.73 11.85 -25.29
CA THR A 318 -27.93 10.71 -25.74
C THR A 318 -26.47 10.91 -25.33
N PHE A 319 -25.90 10.00 -24.53
CA PHE A 319 -24.54 10.11 -24.01
C PHE A 319 -23.57 9.14 -24.70
N HIS A 320 -22.35 9.58 -24.98
CA HIS A 320 -21.28 8.74 -25.55
C HIS A 320 -20.36 8.13 -24.48
N GLU A 321 -20.87 7.16 -23.71
CA GLU A 321 -20.18 6.64 -22.51
C GLU A 321 -18.78 6.02 -22.78
N VAL A 322 -18.48 5.59 -24.01
CA VAL A 322 -17.23 4.86 -24.35
C VAL A 322 -16.17 5.75 -25.03
N LEU A 323 -16.57 6.65 -25.92
CA LEU A 323 -15.66 7.47 -26.74
C LEU A 323 -15.79 8.98 -26.50
N GLY A 324 -16.76 9.41 -25.69
CA GLY A 324 -17.01 10.82 -25.39
C GLY A 324 -16.97 11.16 -23.91
N THR A 325 -16.66 10.20 -23.03
CA THR A 325 -16.56 10.42 -21.58
C THR A 325 -15.13 10.21 -21.09
N ALA A 326 -14.59 11.22 -20.40
CA ALA A 326 -13.27 11.17 -19.77
C ALA A 326 -13.38 11.55 -18.30
N THR A 327 -12.68 10.81 -17.43
CA THR A 327 -12.66 11.08 -15.98
C THR A 327 -11.26 11.49 -15.55
N ARG A 328 -11.19 12.41 -14.59
CA ARG A 328 -9.92 12.92 -14.07
C ARG A 328 -10.05 13.31 -12.61
N VAL A 329 -9.04 12.96 -11.82
CA VAL A 329 -8.84 13.57 -10.50
C VAL A 329 -7.95 14.80 -10.67
N ASN A 330 -8.44 15.95 -10.22
CA ASN A 330 -7.68 17.19 -10.22
C ASN A 330 -6.60 17.12 -9.13
N LYS A 331 -5.33 17.04 -9.52
CA LYS A 331 -4.19 16.87 -8.59
C LYS A 331 -4.11 17.97 -7.51
N ASN A 332 -4.57 19.19 -7.83
CA ASN A 332 -4.44 20.33 -6.93
C ASN A 332 -5.61 20.47 -5.96
N THR A 333 -6.82 20.03 -6.35
CA THR A 333 -8.03 20.20 -5.53
C THR A 333 -8.56 18.89 -4.97
N GLY A 334 -8.08 17.75 -5.49
CA GLY A 334 -8.59 16.43 -5.18
C GLY A 334 -10.00 16.17 -5.70
N ASN A 335 -10.57 17.07 -6.53
CA ASN A 335 -11.91 16.92 -7.08
C ASN A 335 -11.93 15.84 -8.17
N TYR A 336 -13.02 15.07 -8.22
CA TYR A 336 -13.30 14.17 -9.35
C TYR A 336 -14.05 14.93 -10.42
N GLU A 337 -13.54 14.88 -11.64
CA GLU A 337 -14.09 15.60 -12.78
C GLU A 337 -14.48 14.59 -13.85
N ILE A 338 -15.71 14.71 -14.34
CA ILE A 338 -16.23 13.94 -15.46
C ILE A 338 -16.49 14.91 -16.59
N TYR A 339 -15.84 14.66 -17.72
CA TYR A 339 -16.08 15.32 -18.99
C TYR A 339 -16.91 14.37 -19.84
N THR A 340 -18.04 14.83 -20.37
CA THR A 340 -18.85 14.01 -21.27
C THR A 340 -19.44 14.83 -22.39
N ASP A 341 -19.41 14.25 -23.58
CA ASP A 341 -20.16 14.72 -24.74
C ASP A 341 -21.53 14.02 -24.81
N PHE A 342 -22.53 14.76 -25.26
CA PHE A 342 -23.90 14.26 -25.43
C PHE A 342 -24.67 15.05 -26.49
N GLU A 343 -25.71 14.43 -27.03
CA GLU A 343 -26.68 15.08 -27.91
C GLU A 343 -27.99 15.32 -27.18
N SER A 344 -28.60 16.46 -27.44
CA SER A 344 -29.97 16.78 -27.02
C SER A 344 -30.86 16.96 -28.24
N LYS A 345 -32.03 16.32 -28.22
CA LYS A 345 -33.09 16.51 -29.21
C LYS A 345 -34.22 17.34 -28.63
N ASN A 346 -34.54 18.43 -29.30
CA ASN A 346 -35.71 19.24 -28.95
C ASN A 346 -37.02 18.59 -29.46
N ALA A 347 -38.16 19.20 -29.10
CA ALA A 347 -39.49 18.69 -29.47
C ALA A 347 -39.75 18.62 -30.99
N PHE A 348 -38.93 19.28 -31.81
CA PHE A 348 -39.01 19.26 -33.28
C PHE A 348 -38.09 18.19 -33.90
N GLY A 349 -37.40 17.39 -33.09
CA GLY A 349 -36.47 16.36 -33.55
C GLY A 349 -35.12 16.90 -34.02
N VAL A 350 -34.85 18.19 -33.80
CA VAL A 350 -33.55 18.80 -34.13
C VAL A 350 -32.55 18.43 -33.05
N GLU A 351 -31.42 17.87 -33.47
CA GLU A 351 -30.35 17.39 -32.62
C GLU A 351 -29.22 18.41 -32.51
N TYR A 352 -28.72 18.62 -31.30
CA TYR A 352 -27.61 19.53 -31.00
C TYR A 352 -26.58 18.84 -30.13
N GLY A 353 -25.29 19.05 -30.45
CA GLY A 353 -24.17 18.54 -29.69
C GLY A 353 -23.78 19.45 -28.52
N PHE A 354 -23.54 18.85 -27.35
CA PHE A 354 -23.13 19.52 -26.13
C PHE A 354 -21.97 18.79 -25.45
N SER A 355 -21.24 19.52 -24.61
CA SER A 355 -20.27 18.97 -23.69
C SER A 355 -20.58 19.44 -22.27
N ALA A 356 -20.39 18.56 -21.30
CA ALA A 356 -20.54 18.85 -19.89
C ALA A 356 -19.27 18.49 -19.10
N ARG A 357 -18.99 19.30 -18.08
CA ARG A 357 -17.97 19.05 -17.05
C ARG A 357 -18.64 19.04 -15.68
N CYS A 358 -18.83 17.84 -15.13
CA CYS A 358 -19.26 17.61 -13.76
C CYS A 358 -18.05 17.58 -12.83
N ILE A 359 -18.11 18.30 -11.70
CA ILE A 359 -17.04 18.41 -10.71
C ILE A 359 -17.60 18.02 -9.36
N PHE A 360 -17.04 16.97 -8.76
CA PHE A 360 -17.43 16.43 -7.47
C PHE A 360 -16.35 16.70 -6.42
N GLY A 361 -16.71 17.45 -5.39
CA GLY A 361 -15.90 17.65 -4.19
C GLY A 361 -15.95 16.44 -3.27
N LYS A 362 -14.92 16.29 -2.43
CA LYS A 362 -14.86 15.25 -1.39
C LYS A 362 -15.91 15.40 -0.28
N ASP A 363 -16.55 16.56 -0.21
CA ASP A 363 -17.64 16.86 0.72
C ASP A 363 -19.03 16.48 0.18
N GLY A 364 -19.07 15.79 -0.97
CA GLY A 364 -20.32 15.41 -1.65
C GLY A 364 -20.94 16.54 -2.47
N SER A 365 -20.32 17.72 -2.53
CA SER A 365 -20.81 18.81 -3.38
C SER A 365 -20.55 18.50 -4.86
N GLY A 366 -21.60 18.54 -5.67
CA GLY A 366 -21.54 18.42 -7.12
C GLY A 366 -21.82 19.77 -7.78
N ARG A 367 -21.09 20.09 -8.84
CA ARG A 367 -21.42 21.21 -9.73
C ARG A 367 -21.14 20.84 -11.17
N MET A 368 -21.92 21.37 -12.09
CA MET A 368 -21.80 21.08 -13.51
C MET A 368 -21.68 22.39 -14.29
N ASN A 369 -20.83 22.40 -15.31
CA ASN A 369 -20.86 23.39 -16.38
C ASN A 369 -21.14 22.65 -17.68
N PHE A 370 -21.98 23.18 -18.54
CA PHE A 370 -22.21 22.62 -19.87
C PHE A 370 -22.19 23.73 -20.92
N TRP A 371 -21.84 23.39 -22.15
CA TRP A 371 -21.77 24.31 -23.27
C TRP A 371 -22.08 23.59 -24.57
N ARG A 372 -22.58 24.35 -25.56
CA ARG A 372 -22.84 23.85 -26.90
C ARG A 372 -21.52 23.64 -27.64
N ARG A 373 -21.39 22.52 -28.36
CA ARG A 373 -20.25 22.30 -29.26
C ARG A 373 -20.47 23.15 -30.51
N ASN A 374 -19.45 23.88 -30.93
CA ASN A 374 -19.45 24.50 -32.25
C ASN A 374 -18.96 23.43 -33.21
N ASP A 375 -19.86 22.98 -34.07
CA ASP A 375 -19.55 22.03 -35.15
C ASP A 375 -18.60 22.66 -36.19
#